data_AF-F7UZH2-F1
#
_entry.id   AF-F7UZH2-F1
#
_cell.length_a   1.000
_cell.length_b   1.000
_cell.length_c   1.000
_cell.angle_alpha   90.00
_cell.angle_beta   90.00
_cell.angle_gamma   90.00
#
_symmetry.space_group_name_H-M   'P 1'
#
loop_
_entity.id
_entity.type
_entity.pdbx_description
1 polymer ?
#
loop_
_entity_poly.entity_id
_entity_poly.type
_entity_poly.pdbx_seq_one_letter_code
_entity_poly.pdbx_strand_id
1 'polypeptide(L)'
;MILVVLLVLLSPRRLIVALLSIGMVIVLAPSALEVIKVDQLVVYKFGQVIELVKGVSAGSDSFDTAHSAYTRVDEFANVALEYAEKPWFIVFGKGFGGSIAHHTLSEWSNQGDFSTDQVASGSFVRLHTTPSLIFLKHGLIGLMLFVALFSFAVLHIRKTPWLFIGIFWFSFYYSSFATLALVGGTALILGIYNVENNSVDRATINHAL
;
A
#
# COMPACT_ATOMS: atom_id res chain seq x y z
N MET A 1 -8.77 5.85 -43.13
CA MET A 1 -8.76 5.24 -41.77
C MET A 1 -8.53 3.74 -41.79
N ILE A 2 -9.31 2.95 -42.55
CA ILE A 2 -9.16 1.48 -42.66
C ILE A 2 -7.75 1.05 -43.11
N LEU A 3 -7.14 1.78 -44.06
CA LEU A 3 -5.79 1.51 -44.56
C LEU A 3 -4.68 1.75 -43.51
N VAL A 4 -4.88 2.73 -42.61
CA VAL A 4 -3.94 3.05 -41.52
C VAL A 4 -4.02 2.00 -40.41
N VAL A 5 -5.23 1.52 -40.13
CA VAL A 5 -5.45 0.40 -39.19
C VAL A 5 -4.81 -0.90 -39.74
N LEU A 6 -4.96 -1.17 -41.03
CA LEU A 6 -4.30 -2.30 -41.70
C LEU A 6 -2.76 -2.17 -41.68
N LEU A 7 -2.21 -0.98 -41.94
CA LEU A 7 -0.76 -0.74 -41.87
C LEU A 7 -0.17 -0.86 -40.45
N VAL A 8 -0.93 -0.51 -39.41
CA VAL A 8 -0.51 -0.67 -38.01
C VAL A 8 -0.49 -2.15 -37.59
N LEU A 9 -1.39 -2.98 -38.14
CA LEU A 9 -1.47 -4.43 -37.90
C LEU A 9 -0.43 -5.26 -38.68
N LEU A 10 0.18 -4.72 -39.74
CA LEU A 10 1.12 -5.43 -40.61
C LEU A 10 2.55 -5.57 -40.06
N SER A 11 2.88 -4.99 -38.90
CA SER A 11 4.18 -5.26 -38.26
C SER A 11 4.05 -6.41 -37.25
N PRO A 12 4.85 -7.48 -37.36
CA PRO A 12 4.68 -8.69 -36.54
C PRO A 12 4.80 -8.40 -35.03
N ARG A 13 5.62 -7.41 -34.66
CA ARG A 13 5.76 -6.96 -33.27
C ARG A 13 4.50 -6.26 -32.73
N ARG A 14 3.78 -5.48 -33.54
CA ARG A 14 2.55 -4.79 -33.11
C ARG A 14 1.33 -5.71 -33.15
N LEU A 15 1.31 -6.71 -34.04
CA LEU A 15 0.31 -7.77 -34.04
C LEU A 15 0.40 -8.62 -32.77
N ILE A 16 1.60 -9.00 -32.35
CA ILE A 16 1.81 -9.72 -31.07
C ILE A 16 1.33 -8.88 -29.89
N VAL A 17 1.70 -7.59 -29.83
CA VAL A 17 1.23 -6.70 -28.75
C VAL A 17 -0.29 -6.54 -28.78
N ALA A 18 -0.92 -6.42 -29.95
CA ALA A 18 -2.37 -6.34 -30.07
C ALA A 18 -3.05 -7.64 -29.63
N LEU A 19 -2.53 -8.80 -30.02
CA LEU A 19 -3.05 -10.12 -29.61
C LEU A 19 -2.87 -10.37 -28.12
N LEU A 20 -1.73 -9.97 -27.53
CA LEU A 20 -1.50 -10.05 -26.08
C LEU A 20 -2.42 -9.10 -25.32
N SER A 21 -2.66 -7.89 -25.85
CA SER A 21 -3.58 -6.93 -25.25
C SER A 21 -5.02 -7.42 -25.31
N ILE A 22 -5.44 -7.99 -26.45
CA ILE A 22 -6.78 -8.60 -26.62
C ILE A 22 -6.92 -9.83 -25.72
N GLY A 23 -5.92 -10.70 -25.66
CA GLY A 23 -5.90 -11.85 -24.77
C GLY A 23 -5.98 -11.44 -23.30
N MET A 24 -5.26 -10.40 -22.89
CA MET A 24 -5.34 -9.85 -21.54
C MET A 24 -6.71 -9.23 -21.26
N VAL A 25 -7.32 -8.53 -22.21
CA VAL A 25 -8.71 -8.03 -22.08
C VAL A 25 -9.70 -9.18 -21.97
N ILE A 26 -9.55 -10.26 -22.73
CA ILE A 26 -10.44 -11.44 -22.66
C ILE A 26 -10.27 -12.19 -21.33
N VAL A 27 -9.06 -12.27 -20.78
CA VAL A 27 -8.79 -12.91 -19.49
C VAL A 27 -9.30 -12.05 -18.33
N LEU A 28 -9.17 -10.73 -18.44
CA LEU A 28 -9.61 -9.78 -17.41
C LEU A 28 -11.09 -9.40 -17.52
N ALA A 29 -11.72 -9.57 -18.69
CA ALA A 29 -13.11 -9.20 -18.93
C ALA A 29 -14.10 -9.98 -18.06
N PRO A 30 -13.97 -11.31 -17.85
CA PRO A 30 -14.79 -12.05 -16.89
C PRO A 30 -14.63 -11.49 -15.47
N SER A 31 -13.40 -11.20 -15.05
CA SER A 31 -13.10 -10.59 -13.75
C SER A 31 -13.70 -9.18 -13.62
N ALA A 32 -13.67 -8.39 -14.70
CA ALA A 32 -14.27 -7.06 -14.77
C ALA A 32 -15.81 -7.10 -14.86
N LEU A 33 -16.38 -8.14 -15.48
CA LEU A 33 -17.82 -8.39 -15.53
C LEU A 33 -18.36 -8.84 -14.16
N GLU A 34 -17.56 -9.56 -13.36
CA GLU A 34 -17.88 -9.80 -11.95
C GLU A 34 -17.83 -8.52 -11.10
N VAL A 35 -17.00 -7.54 -11.47
CA VAL A 35 -16.94 -6.20 -10.82
C VAL A 35 -18.15 -5.31 -11.19
N ILE A 36 -18.85 -5.57 -12.30
CA ILE A 36 -20.05 -4.80 -12.71
C ILE A 36 -21.33 -5.26 -11.98
N LYS A 37 -21.32 -6.45 -11.34
CA LYS A 37 -22.22 -6.66 -10.21
C LYS A 37 -21.66 -5.78 -9.10
N VAL A 38 -22.33 -4.67 -8.81
CA VAL A 38 -21.98 -3.77 -7.71
C VAL A 38 -21.87 -4.61 -6.44
N ASP A 39 -20.65 -5.03 -6.15
CA ASP A 39 -20.36 -5.94 -5.06
C ASP A 39 -20.73 -5.20 -3.78
N GLN A 40 -21.49 -5.85 -2.91
CA GLN A 40 -21.79 -5.30 -1.58
C GLN A 40 -20.49 -4.89 -0.87
N LEU A 41 -19.38 -5.56 -1.19
CA LEU A 41 -18.04 -5.19 -0.75
C LEU A 41 -17.60 -3.81 -1.24
N VAL A 42 -17.80 -3.45 -2.51
CA VAL A 42 -17.39 -2.15 -3.05
C VAL A 42 -18.21 -1.02 -2.43
N VAL A 43 -19.52 -1.21 -2.29
CA VAL A 43 -20.41 -0.24 -1.61
C VAL A 43 -20.03 -0.11 -0.14
N TYR A 44 -19.74 -1.22 0.54
CA TYR A 44 -19.25 -1.23 1.91
C TYR A 44 -17.90 -0.50 2.05
N LYS A 45 -16.93 -0.76 1.18
CA LYS A 45 -15.61 -0.10 1.17
C LYS A 45 -15.71 1.40 0.86
N PHE A 46 -16.60 1.81 -0.06
CA PHE A 46 -16.86 3.23 -0.33
C PHE A 46 -17.57 3.91 0.85
N GLY A 47 -18.51 3.22 1.51
CA GLY A 47 -19.12 3.66 2.76
C GLY A 47 -18.09 3.95 3.83
N GLN A 48 -17.12 3.04 4.03
CA GLN A 48 -16.01 3.24 4.97
C GLN A 48 -15.20 4.51 4.69
N VAL A 49 -14.92 4.84 3.43
CA VAL A 49 -14.18 6.05 3.05
C VAL A 49 -14.99 7.32 3.37
N ILE A 50 -16.29 7.32 3.07
CA ILE A 50 -17.18 8.46 3.34
C ILE A 50 -17.35 8.67 4.85
N GLU A 51 -17.47 7.60 5.62
CA GLU A 51 -17.55 7.66 7.08
C GLU A 51 -16.24 8.10 7.72
N LEU A 52 -15.08 7.75 7.17
CA LEU A 52 -13.79 8.30 7.61
C LEU A 52 -13.75 9.83 7.49
N VAL A 53 -14.29 10.38 6.40
CA VAL A 53 -14.35 11.84 6.18
C VAL A 53 -15.37 12.50 7.12
N LYS A 54 -16.45 11.80 7.49
CA LYS A 54 -17.55 12.34 8.33
C LYS A 54 -17.37 12.12 9.83
N GLY A 55 -16.84 10.98 10.23
CA GLY A 55 -16.64 10.55 11.62
C GLY A 55 -15.55 11.33 12.36
N VAL A 56 -14.69 12.04 11.63
CA VAL A 56 -13.81 13.08 12.20
C VAL A 56 -14.62 14.29 12.73
N SER A 57 -15.90 14.43 12.34
CA SER A 57 -16.75 15.57 12.71
C SER A 57 -17.98 15.24 13.55
N ALA A 58 -18.33 13.96 13.78
CA ALA A 58 -19.51 13.61 14.56
C ALA A 58 -19.34 12.26 15.27
N GLY A 59 -19.36 12.28 16.61
CA GLY A 59 -19.39 11.08 17.44
C GLY A 59 -20.74 10.39 17.40
N SER A 60 -21.06 9.70 16.30
CA SER A 60 -22.32 8.99 16.14
C SER A 60 -22.12 7.53 15.74
N ASP A 61 -22.49 6.63 16.65
CA ASP A 61 -23.14 5.30 16.60
C ASP A 61 -23.14 4.38 15.35
N SER A 62 -22.50 4.70 14.23
CA SER A 62 -22.25 3.73 13.14
C SER A 62 -21.00 2.90 13.47
N PHE A 63 -21.12 2.04 14.49
CA PHE A 63 -19.99 1.43 15.19
C PHE A 63 -19.15 0.46 14.34
N ASP A 64 -19.72 -0.30 13.39
CA ASP A 64 -18.98 -1.38 12.71
C ASP A 64 -18.11 -0.92 11.52
N THR A 65 -18.53 0.11 10.78
CA THR A 65 -17.83 0.58 9.57
C THR A 65 -16.73 1.59 9.88
N ALA A 66 -16.94 2.43 10.90
CA ALA A 66 -15.89 3.24 11.49
C ALA A 66 -14.88 2.40 12.29
N HIS A 67 -15.26 1.20 12.77
CA HIS A 67 -14.39 0.33 13.57
C HIS A 67 -13.06 0.09 12.88
N SER A 68 -13.05 -0.39 11.64
CA SER A 68 -11.79 -0.76 10.97
C SER A 68 -10.85 0.42 10.75
N ALA A 69 -11.38 1.62 10.48
CA ALA A 69 -10.57 2.82 10.34
C ALA A 69 -10.07 3.33 11.69
N TYR A 70 -10.94 3.32 12.69
CA TYR A 70 -10.62 3.68 14.06
C TYR A 70 -9.55 2.75 14.66
N THR A 71 -9.71 1.43 14.51
CA THR A 71 -8.73 0.41 14.92
C THR A 71 -7.35 0.72 14.33
N ARG A 72 -7.24 1.14 13.07
CA ARG A 72 -5.95 1.47 12.45
C ARG A 72 -5.27 2.71 13.02
N VAL A 73 -6.04 3.75 13.37
CA VAL A 73 -5.52 4.94 14.05
C VAL A 73 -5.12 4.58 15.47
N ASP A 74 -5.95 3.79 16.13
CA ASP A 74 -5.74 3.28 17.47
C ASP A 74 -4.50 2.39 17.56
N GLU A 75 -4.21 1.55 16.56
CA GLU A 75 -2.95 0.81 16.45
C GLU A 75 -1.73 1.74 16.46
N PHE A 76 -1.77 2.82 15.68
CA PHE A 76 -0.67 3.77 15.63
C PHE A 76 -0.48 4.46 16.99
N ALA A 77 -1.58 4.86 17.63
CA ALA A 77 -1.57 5.46 18.96
C ALA A 77 -1.03 4.49 20.02
N ASN A 78 -1.41 3.21 19.95
CA ASN A 78 -0.92 2.18 20.86
C ASN A 78 0.59 1.94 20.72
N VAL A 79 1.14 1.98 19.49
CA VAL A 79 2.60 1.94 19.31
C VAL A 79 3.27 3.17 19.93
N ALA A 80 2.67 4.35 19.79
CA ALA A 80 3.20 5.58 20.39
C ALA A 80 3.16 5.52 21.93
N LEU A 81 2.07 5.03 22.52
CA LEU A 81 1.94 4.83 23.97
C LEU A 81 2.94 3.79 24.50
N GLU A 82 3.11 2.69 23.77
CA GLU A 82 4.13 1.69 24.09
C GLU A 82 5.55 2.30 24.12
N TYR A 83 5.84 3.25 23.23
CA TYR A 83 7.12 3.98 23.24
C TYR A 83 7.19 5.07 24.29
N ALA A 84 6.06 5.62 24.74
CA ALA A 84 6.05 6.50 25.91
C ALA A 84 6.50 5.73 27.17
N GLU A 85 6.10 4.47 27.31
CA GLU A 85 6.55 3.59 28.40
C GLU A 85 7.97 3.06 28.19
N LYS A 86 8.36 2.81 26.94
CA LYS A 86 9.65 2.19 26.57
C LYS A 86 10.40 3.06 25.56
N PRO A 87 10.89 4.25 25.96
CA PRO A 87 11.38 5.29 25.05
C PRO A 87 12.62 4.87 24.26
N TRP A 88 13.41 3.92 24.74
CA TRP A 88 14.58 3.41 23.99
C TRP A 88 14.21 2.75 22.66
N PHE A 89 12.95 2.30 22.49
CA PHE A 89 12.49 1.75 21.22
C PHE A 89 12.02 2.81 20.21
N ILE A 90 11.90 4.08 20.58
CA ILE A 90 11.34 5.11 19.68
C ILE A 90 12.19 5.29 18.41
N VAL A 91 13.51 5.15 18.51
CA VAL A 91 14.44 5.42 17.41
C VAL A 91 14.49 4.25 16.42
N PHE A 92 14.69 3.03 16.92
CA PHE A 92 14.94 1.83 16.10
C PHE A 92 13.79 0.84 16.06
N GLY A 93 12.75 1.07 16.84
CA GLY A 93 11.64 0.14 17.01
C GLY A 93 12.02 -1.10 17.81
N LYS A 94 11.12 -2.08 17.80
CA LYS A 94 11.29 -3.37 18.50
C LYS A 94 11.85 -4.49 17.62
N GLY A 95 12.14 -4.22 16.36
CA GLY A 95 12.64 -5.19 15.40
C GLY A 95 11.62 -6.25 14.97
N PHE A 96 12.09 -7.21 14.16
CA PHE A 96 11.28 -8.36 13.74
C PHE A 96 10.82 -9.18 14.94
N GLY A 97 9.56 -9.60 14.93
CA GLY A 97 8.93 -10.28 16.07
C GLY A 97 8.47 -9.36 17.22
N GLY A 98 8.86 -8.07 17.23
CA GLY A 98 8.41 -7.13 18.25
C GLY A 98 6.89 -6.98 18.31
N SER A 99 6.30 -7.06 19.50
CA SER A 99 4.86 -6.90 19.74
C SER A 99 4.56 -5.65 20.56
N ILE A 100 3.28 -5.27 20.61
CA ILE A 100 2.75 -4.29 21.55
C ILE A 100 1.69 -4.92 22.43
N ALA A 101 1.53 -4.36 23.63
CA ALA A 101 0.31 -4.53 24.40
C ALA A 101 -0.74 -3.53 23.91
N HIS A 102 -1.99 -3.78 24.27
CA HIS A 102 -3.08 -2.84 24.05
C HIS A 102 -3.20 -1.90 25.26
N HIS A 103 -3.04 -0.60 25.02
CA HIS A 103 -2.98 0.48 26.01
C HIS A 103 -4.21 1.40 26.01
N THR A 104 -5.03 1.35 24.96
CA THR A 104 -6.20 2.23 24.81
C THR A 104 -7.50 1.56 25.28
N LEU A 105 -8.57 2.36 25.39
CA LEU A 105 -9.89 1.92 25.84
C LEU A 105 -10.75 1.27 24.73
N SER A 106 -10.22 1.15 23.51
CA SER A 106 -10.90 0.43 22.43
C SER A 106 -10.94 -1.07 22.76
N GLU A 107 -11.77 -1.85 22.08
CA GLU A 107 -11.76 -3.30 22.21
C GLU A 107 -11.07 -3.94 21.00
N TRP A 108 -9.90 -4.55 21.22
CA TRP A 108 -9.22 -5.42 20.23
C TRP A 108 -9.64 -6.89 20.36
N SER A 109 -10.73 -7.15 21.08
CA SER A 109 -11.30 -8.47 21.37
C SER A 109 -12.13 -9.04 20.22
N ASN A 110 -12.54 -8.21 19.25
CA ASN A 110 -13.35 -8.62 18.12
C ASN A 110 -12.57 -9.58 17.20
N GLN A 111 -13.13 -10.76 16.96
CA GLN A 111 -12.52 -11.86 16.18
C GLN A 111 -12.25 -11.57 14.69
N GLY A 112 -12.53 -10.34 14.22
CA GLY A 112 -12.25 -9.90 12.85
C GLY A 112 -10.92 -9.16 12.67
N ASP A 113 -10.42 -8.53 13.73
CA ASP A 113 -9.25 -7.64 13.62
C ASP A 113 -7.96 -8.39 13.99
N PHE A 114 -7.94 -9.11 15.11
CA PHE A 114 -6.74 -9.83 15.53
C PHE A 114 -6.97 -11.33 15.66
N SER A 115 -5.91 -12.11 15.46
CA SER A 115 -5.98 -13.57 15.65
C SER A 115 -6.30 -13.90 17.11
N THR A 116 -7.00 -15.02 17.33
CA THR A 116 -7.36 -15.49 18.68
C THR A 116 -6.15 -15.63 19.60
N ASP A 117 -4.99 -16.02 19.05
CA ASP A 117 -3.75 -16.17 19.82
C ASP A 117 -3.20 -14.81 20.28
N GLN A 118 -3.34 -13.76 19.46
CA GLN A 118 -2.92 -12.41 19.83
C GLN A 118 -3.83 -11.82 20.89
N VAL A 119 -5.15 -12.02 20.74
CA VAL A 119 -6.14 -11.58 21.73
C VAL A 119 -5.93 -12.31 23.06
N ALA A 120 -5.75 -13.63 23.04
CA ALA A 120 -5.54 -14.43 24.25
C ALA A 120 -4.22 -14.11 24.97
N SER A 121 -3.17 -13.78 24.22
CA SER A 121 -1.86 -13.42 24.80
C SER A 121 -1.73 -11.93 25.15
N GLY A 122 -2.65 -11.07 24.70
CA GLY A 122 -2.53 -9.62 24.81
C GLY A 122 -1.32 -9.04 24.06
N SER A 123 -0.78 -9.78 23.08
CA SER A 123 0.48 -9.46 22.39
C SER A 123 0.26 -9.37 20.88
N PHE A 124 0.30 -8.14 20.36
CA PHE A 124 -0.08 -7.85 18.99
C PHE A 124 1.17 -7.60 18.13
N VAL A 125 1.42 -8.51 17.17
CA VAL A 125 2.64 -8.53 16.33
C VAL A 125 2.35 -8.08 14.88
N ARG A 126 1.10 -8.21 14.45
CA ARG A 126 0.63 -7.98 13.08
C ARG A 126 -0.40 -6.85 13.10
N LEU A 127 0.07 -5.63 12.93
CA LEU A 127 -0.80 -4.46 12.79
C LEU A 127 -1.29 -4.34 11.34
N HIS A 128 -2.45 -3.72 11.16
CA HIS A 128 -3.17 -3.68 9.88
C HIS A 128 -2.62 -2.66 8.90
N THR A 129 -1.92 -1.62 9.38
CA THR A 129 -1.36 -0.59 8.50
C THR A 129 0.16 -0.62 8.43
N THR A 130 0.68 -0.37 7.22
CA THR A 130 2.12 -0.25 7.00
C THR A 130 2.76 0.81 7.89
N PRO A 131 2.22 2.03 8.07
CA PRO A 131 2.84 3.01 8.96
C PRO A 131 2.93 2.54 10.40
N SER A 132 1.86 1.97 10.97
CA SER A 132 1.89 1.45 12.35
C SER A 132 2.88 0.31 12.49
N LEU A 133 2.94 -0.60 11.51
CA LEU A 133 3.87 -1.71 11.54
C LEU A 133 5.32 -1.25 11.38
N ILE A 134 5.62 -0.35 10.44
CA ILE A 134 6.96 0.23 10.28
C ILE A 134 7.37 0.95 11.55
N PHE A 135 6.46 1.73 12.15
CA PHE A 135 6.75 2.41 13.41
C PHE A 135 7.09 1.41 14.51
N LEU A 136 6.29 0.35 14.68
CA LEU A 136 6.54 -0.71 15.67
C LEU A 136 7.88 -1.42 15.46
N LYS A 137 8.21 -1.77 14.21
CA LYS A 137 9.37 -2.62 13.90
C LYS A 137 10.66 -1.84 13.78
N HIS A 138 10.60 -0.60 13.27
CA HIS A 138 11.77 0.17 12.86
C HIS A 138 11.81 1.59 13.46
N GLY A 139 10.85 1.95 14.31
CA GLY A 139 10.81 3.23 15.01
C GLY A 139 10.65 4.43 14.07
N LEU A 140 11.06 5.59 14.56
CA LEU A 140 11.04 6.84 13.80
C LEU A 140 11.96 6.78 12.58
N ILE A 141 13.11 6.09 12.65
CA ILE A 141 14.00 5.95 11.49
C ILE A 141 13.27 5.25 10.34
N GLY A 142 12.57 4.15 10.64
CA GLY A 142 11.75 3.46 9.65
C GLY A 142 10.67 4.36 9.04
N LEU A 143 9.96 5.13 9.88
CA LEU A 143 8.94 6.08 9.39
C LEU A 143 9.53 7.18 8.50
N MET A 144 10.69 7.74 8.88
CA MET A 144 11.37 8.75 8.07
C MET A 144 11.78 8.20 6.71
N LEU A 145 12.34 6.99 6.65
CA LEU A 145 12.68 6.31 5.40
C LEU A 145 11.42 6.01 4.57
N PHE A 146 10.35 5.56 5.21
CA PHE A 146 9.05 5.33 4.56
C PHE A 146 8.54 6.62 3.89
N VAL A 147 8.50 7.73 4.63
CA VAL A 147 8.05 9.03 4.10
C VAL A 147 8.97 9.50 2.97
N ALA A 148 10.29 9.40 3.13
CA ALA A 148 11.25 9.80 2.10
C ALA A 148 11.05 9.01 0.79
N LEU A 149 10.91 7.69 0.87
CA LEU A 149 10.64 6.83 -0.28
C LEU A 149 9.28 7.12 -0.91
N PHE A 150 8.24 7.33 -0.09
CA PHE A 150 6.91 7.69 -0.56
C PHE A 150 6.91 9.02 -1.30
N SER A 151 7.50 10.06 -0.72
CA SER A 151 7.65 11.37 -1.35
C SER A 151 8.45 11.27 -2.65
N PHE A 152 9.57 10.56 -2.67
CA PHE A 152 10.37 10.33 -3.88
C PHE A 152 9.52 9.68 -4.98
N ALA A 153 8.80 8.60 -4.66
CA ALA A 153 8.00 7.87 -5.62
C ALA A 153 6.86 8.72 -6.18
N VAL A 154 6.15 9.47 -5.33
CA VAL A 154 5.04 10.36 -5.75
C VAL A 154 5.55 11.47 -6.68
N LEU A 155 6.67 12.11 -6.36
CA LEU A 155 7.26 13.17 -7.19
C LEU A 155 7.69 12.67 -8.57
N HIS A 156 8.09 11.40 -8.68
CA HIS A 156 8.63 10.82 -9.92
C HIS A 156 7.69 9.80 -10.58
N ILE A 157 6.46 9.67 -10.11
CA ILE A 157 5.53 8.61 -10.54
C ILE A 157 5.24 8.62 -12.04
N ARG A 158 5.33 9.80 -12.67
CA ARG A 158 5.13 9.99 -14.12
C ARG A 158 6.35 9.58 -14.96
N LYS A 159 7.51 9.35 -14.35
CA LYS A 159 8.74 8.98 -15.05
C LYS A 159 8.77 7.49 -15.36
N THR A 160 8.14 6.66 -14.53
CA THR A 160 8.11 5.22 -14.73
C THR A 160 6.94 4.57 -13.98
N PRO A 161 6.16 3.66 -14.62
CA PRO A 161 5.04 3.00 -13.96
C PRO A 161 5.47 2.07 -12.81
N TRP A 162 6.74 1.63 -12.80
CA TRP A 162 7.28 0.78 -11.75
C TRP A 162 7.24 1.44 -10.37
N LEU A 163 7.41 2.77 -10.29
CA LEU A 163 7.28 3.51 -9.04
C LEU A 163 5.85 3.46 -8.49
N PHE A 164 4.83 3.55 -9.35
CA PHE A 164 3.43 3.43 -8.91
C PHE A 164 3.16 2.04 -8.33
N ILE A 165 3.56 0.98 -9.04
CA ILE A 165 3.37 -0.40 -8.59
C ILE A 165 4.13 -0.63 -7.27
N GLY A 166 5.38 -0.19 -7.21
CA GLY A 166 6.24 -0.34 -6.05
C GLY A 166 5.71 0.41 -4.82
N ILE A 167 5.31 1.68 -4.97
CA ILE A 167 4.83 2.46 -3.82
C ILE A 167 3.43 2.05 -3.37
N PHE A 168 2.58 1.60 -4.31
CA PHE A 168 1.28 1.03 -3.98
C PHE A 168 1.45 -0.25 -3.15
N TRP A 169 2.33 -1.16 -3.59
CA TRP A 169 2.68 -2.32 -2.78
C TRP A 169 3.26 -1.93 -1.42
N PHE A 170 4.26 -1.05 -1.40
CA PHE A 170 4.94 -0.67 -0.16
C PHE A 170 3.98 -0.02 0.85
N SER A 171 3.00 0.76 0.38
CA SER A 171 2.05 1.45 1.27
C SER A 171 0.99 0.53 1.85
N PHE A 172 0.54 -0.47 1.10
CA PHE A 172 -0.65 -1.26 1.46
C PHE A 172 -0.38 -2.74 1.77
N TYR A 173 0.75 -3.28 1.32
CA TYR A 173 1.01 -4.74 1.30
C TYR A 173 2.40 -5.12 1.81
N TYR A 174 3.13 -4.20 2.45
CA TYR A 174 4.51 -4.42 2.93
C TYR A 174 4.67 -5.70 3.76
N SER A 175 3.65 -6.08 4.54
CA SER A 175 3.69 -7.22 5.45
C SER A 175 2.67 -8.33 5.16
N SER A 176 1.98 -8.28 4.02
CA SER A 176 0.88 -9.22 3.73
C SER A 176 1.39 -10.56 3.21
N PHE A 177 2.04 -10.56 2.03
CA PHE A 177 2.43 -11.79 1.33
C PHE A 177 3.85 -11.69 0.79
N ALA A 178 4.66 -12.73 1.01
CA ALA A 178 6.06 -12.77 0.56
C ALA A 178 6.19 -12.66 -0.97
N THR A 179 5.27 -13.24 -1.73
CA THR A 179 5.26 -13.16 -3.20
C THR A 179 4.98 -11.74 -3.69
N LEU A 180 4.02 -11.05 -3.08
CA LEU A 180 3.78 -9.62 -3.36
C LEU A 180 4.99 -8.77 -2.98
N ALA A 181 5.69 -9.14 -1.91
CA ALA A 181 6.90 -8.44 -1.49
C ALA A 181 8.02 -8.52 -2.52
N LEU A 182 8.20 -9.68 -3.16
CA LEU A 182 9.18 -9.82 -4.26
C LEU A 182 8.80 -8.95 -5.46
N VAL A 183 7.54 -8.98 -5.90
CA VAL A 183 7.10 -8.23 -7.08
C VAL A 183 7.10 -6.72 -6.81
N GLY A 184 6.51 -6.29 -5.70
CA GLY A 184 6.42 -4.87 -5.36
C GLY A 184 7.76 -4.26 -4.97
N GLY A 185 8.59 -4.99 -4.21
CA GLY A 185 9.94 -4.56 -3.85
C GLY A 185 10.85 -4.41 -5.08
N THR A 186 10.83 -5.39 -5.98
CA THR A 186 11.60 -5.29 -7.25
C THR A 186 11.10 -4.17 -8.15
N ALA A 187 9.78 -3.96 -8.24
CA ALA A 187 9.20 -2.83 -8.97
C ALA A 187 9.63 -1.47 -8.38
N LEU A 188 9.65 -1.33 -7.06
CA LEU A 188 10.10 -0.10 -6.40
C LEU A 188 11.58 0.18 -6.71
N ILE A 189 12.45 -0.82 -6.57
CA ILE A 189 13.89 -0.71 -6.87
C ILE A 189 14.12 -0.35 -8.34
N LEU A 190 13.46 -1.06 -9.26
CA LEU A 190 13.55 -0.79 -10.70
C LEU A 190 13.03 0.61 -11.06
N GLY A 191 11.98 1.06 -10.38
CA GLY A 191 11.43 2.40 -10.55
C GLY A 191 12.42 3.49 -10.15
N ILE A 192 13.08 3.34 -9.00
CA ILE A 192 14.12 4.28 -8.54
C ILE A 192 15.30 4.29 -9.52
N TYR A 193 15.82 3.11 -9.87
CA TYR A 193 16.93 2.97 -10.83
C TYR A 193 16.64 3.65 -12.18
N ASN A 194 15.43 3.46 -12.71
CA ASN A 194 15.04 4.08 -13.98
C ASN A 194 14.96 5.61 -13.89
N VAL A 195 14.54 6.17 -12.75
CA VAL A 195 14.50 7.63 -12.56
C VAL A 195 15.90 8.20 -12.53
N GLU A 196 16.81 7.56 -11.80
CA GLU A 196 18.21 7.99 -11.69
C GLU A 196 18.91 7.96 -13.05
N ASN A 197 18.83 6.86 -13.80
CA ASN A 197 19.47 6.77 -15.12
C ASN A 197 18.91 7.78 -16.13
N ASN A 198 17.59 7.96 -16.18
CA ASN A 198 16.96 8.95 -17.07
C ASN A 198 17.30 10.42 -16.71
N SER A 199 17.81 10.66 -15.50
CA SER A 199 18.30 11.98 -15.09
C SER A 199 19.75 12.22 -15.55
N VAL A 200 20.59 11.18 -15.48
CA VAL A 200 22.00 11.21 -15.93
C VAL A 200 22.10 11.39 -17.44
N ASP A 201 21.28 10.67 -18.21
CA ASP A 201 21.29 10.77 -19.68
C ASP A 201 20.95 12.19 -20.16
N ARG A 202 19.99 12.85 -19.48
CA ARG A 202 19.60 14.24 -19.80
C ARG A 202 20.70 15.25 -19.46
N ALA A 203 21.40 15.07 -18.34
CA ALA A 203 22.51 15.95 -17.97
C ALA A 203 23.66 15.83 -18.99
N THR A 204 23.98 14.61 -19.42
CA THR A 204 25.05 14.36 -20.41
C THR A 204 24.75 15.00 -21.77
N ILE A 205 23.50 14.89 -22.26
CA ILE A 205 23.08 15.52 -23.52
C ILE A 205 23.18 17.05 -23.46
N ASN A 206 22.78 17.66 -22.34
CA ASN A 206 22.83 19.12 -22.18
C ASN A 206 24.25 19.70 -22.10
N HIS A 207 25.25 18.90 -21.72
CA HIS A 207 26.66 19.30 -21.74
C HIS A 207 27.35 19.07 -23.09
N ALA A 208 26.76 18.24 -23.96
CA ALA A 208 27.29 17.93 -25.28
C ALA A 208 26.78 18.86 -26.40
N LEU A 209 25.78 19.71 -26.11
CA LEU A 209 25.22 20.73 -26.99
C LEU A 209 25.71 22.13 -26.60
#